data_AF-A0A916U1L3-F1
#
_entry.id   AF-A0A916U1L3-F1
#
_cell.length_a   1.000
_cell.length_b   1.000
_cell.length_c   1.000
_cell.angle_alpha   90.00
_cell.angle_beta   90.00
_cell.angle_gamma   90.00
#
_symmetry.space_group_name_H-M   'P 1'
#
loop_
_entity.id
_entity.type
_entity.pdbx_description
1 polymer ?
#
loop_
_entity_poly.entity_id
_entity_poly.type
_entity_poly.pdbx_seq_one_letter_code
_entity_poly.pdbx_strand_id
1 'polypeptide(L)' 'MLLGFIVAKIRNWRRYRETVNELSRLTDRELEDLGIARWDIPFVAKRQSVA' A
#
# COMPACT_ATOMS: atom_id res chain seq x y z
N MET A 1 5.27 -16.09 -20.32
CA MET A 1 5.86 -17.17 -19.51
C MET A 1 5.52 -16.97 -18.04
N LEU A 2 5.29 -18.06 -17.29
CA LEU A 2 4.89 -18.07 -15.86
C LEU A 2 5.81 -17.23 -14.94
N LEU A 3 7.11 -17.17 -15.23
CA LEU A 3 8.09 -16.40 -14.44
C LEU A 3 7.76 -14.90 -14.36
N GLY A 4 7.36 -14.28 -15.48
CA GLY A 4 7.02 -12.85 -15.49
C GLY A 4 5.80 -12.53 -14.63
N PHE A 5 4.82 -13.45 -14.58
CA PHE A 5 3.62 -13.30 -13.77
C PHE A 5 3.93 -13.37 -12.27
N ILE A 6 4.81 -14.29 -11.86
CA ILE A 6 5.27 -14.42 -10.47
C ILE A 6 6.04 -13.17 -10.04
N VAL A 7 6.97 -12.68 -10.87
CA VAL A 7 7.75 -11.47 -10.58
C VAL A 7 6.84 -10.25 -10.44
N ALA A 8 5.87 -10.06 -11.33
CA ALA A 8 4.90 -8.98 -11.23
C ALA A 8 4.07 -9.06 -9.94
N LYS A 9 3.62 -10.26 -9.55
CA LYS A 9 2.85 -10.49 -8.32
C LYS A 9 3.66 -10.16 -7.06
N ILE A 10 4.93 -10.57 -7.02
CA ILE A 10 5.84 -10.26 -5.90
C ILE A 10 6.08 -8.76 -5.78
N ARG A 11 6.29 -8.07 -6.92
CA ARG A 11 6.48 -6.61 -6.94
C ARG A 11 5.24 -5.88 -6.41
N ASN A 12 4.04 -6.28 -6.82
CA ASN A 12 2.79 -5.73 -6.30
C ASN A 12 2.68 -5.91 -4.78
N TRP A 13 2.96 -7.12 -4.30
CA TRP A 13 2.89 -7.42 -2.87
C TRP A 13 3.91 -6.62 -2.06
N ARG A 14 5.12 -6.42 -2.58
CA ARG A 14 6.13 -5.55 -1.94
C ARG A 14 5.64 -4.11 -1.82
N ARG A 15 5.15 -3.53 -2.92
CA ARG A 15 4.59 -2.16 -2.92
C ARG A 15 3.46 -2.01 -1.91
N TYR A 16 2.52 -2.95 -1.90
CA TYR A 16 1.43 -2.95 -0.93
C TYR A 16 1.94 -2.89 0.52
N ARG A 17 2.91 -3.76 0.87
CA ARG A 17 3.46 -3.80 2.23
C ARG A 17 4.24 -2.55 2.60
N GLU A 18 4.96 -1.98 1.65
CA GLU A 18 5.68 -0.73 1.82
C GLU A 18 4.70 0.40 2.16
N THR A 19 3.66 0.61 1.34
CA THR A 19 2.63 1.63 1.59
C THR A 19 1.90 1.41 2.92
N VAL A 20 1.54 0.17 3.27
CA VAL A 20 0.91 -0.12 4.57
C VAL A 20 1.86 0.25 5.70
N ASN A 21 3.14 -0.14 5.63
CA ASN A 21 4.10 0.15 6.69
C ASN A 21 4.37 1.64 6.84
N GLU A 22 4.46 2.39 5.75
CA GLU A 22 4.66 3.83 5.76
C GLU A 22 3.47 4.55 6.40
N LEU A 23 2.25 4.30 5.89
CA LEU A 23 1.04 4.92 6.42
C LEU A 23 0.74 4.51 7.87
N SER A 24 1.08 3.27 8.26
CA SER A 24 0.88 2.80 9.64
C SER A 24 1.85 3.44 10.63
N ARG A 25 2.95 4.03 10.17
CA ARG A 25 3.92 4.77 11.02
C ARG A 25 3.49 6.21 11.27
N LEU A 26 2.62 6.76 10.44
CA LEU A 26 2.07 8.10 10.63
C LEU A 26 1.16 8.14 11.86
N THR A 27 0.99 9.30 12.46
CA THR A 27 0.01 9.56 13.51
C THR A 27 -1.39 9.76 12.93
N ASP A 28 -2.45 9.72 13.75
CA ASP A 28 -3.81 9.96 13.26
C ASP A 28 -3.96 11.35 12.64
N ARG A 29 -3.25 12.34 13.18
CA ARG A 29 -3.23 13.71 12.66
C ARG A 29 -2.55 13.80 11.30
N GLU A 30 -1.38 13.17 11.13
CA GLU A 30 -0.69 13.14 9.84
C GLU A 30 -1.53 12.40 8.77
N LEU A 31 -2.26 11.36 9.16
CA LEU A 31 -3.20 10.70 8.27
C LEU A 31 -4.41 11.59 7.93
N GLU A 32 -4.94 12.32 8.91
CA GLU A 32 -6.03 13.28 8.73
C GLU A 32 -5.63 14.44 7.80
N ASP A 33 -4.38 14.93 7.92
CA ASP A 33 -3.82 15.95 7.02
C ASP A 33 -3.72 15.46 5.56
N LEU A 34 -3.57 14.14 5.36
CA LEU A 34 -3.62 13.48 4.05
C LEU A 34 -5.05 13.16 3.60
N GLY A 35 -6.05 13.39 4.45
CA GLY A 35 -7.45 13.00 4.21
C GLY A 35 -7.66 11.49 4.20
N ILE A 36 -6.81 10.73 4.90
CA ILE A 36 -6.85 9.27 4.98
C ILE A 36 -7.24 8.88 6.40
N ALA A 37 -8.21 8.00 6.56
CA ALA A 37 -8.42 7.39 7.86
C ALA A 37 -7.58 6.12 8.04
N ARG A 38 -7.25 5.78 9.28
CA ARG A 38 -6.45 4.59 9.62
C ARG A 38 -6.99 3.30 9.00
N TRP A 39 -8.32 3.16 8.96
CA TRP A 39 -9.00 1.99 8.38
C TRP A 39 -8.95 1.96 6.85
N ASP A 40 -8.64 3.08 6.18
CA ASP A 40 -8.53 3.16 4.72
C ASP A 40 -7.15 2.73 4.21
N ILE A 41 -6.14 2.66 5.09
CA ILE A 41 -4.76 2.28 4.74
C ILE A 41 -4.69 1.01 3.86
N PRO A 42 -5.41 -0.11 4.16
CA PRO A 42 -5.37 -1.30 3.32
C PRO A 42 -5.95 -1.04 1.91
N PHE A 43 -6.98 -0.20 1.81
CA PHE A 43 -7.62 0.13 0.53
C PHE A 43 -6.72 1.02 -0.32
N VAL A 44 -6.14 2.07 0.27
CA VAL A 44 -5.20 2.98 -0.39
C VAL A 44 -3.95 2.22 -0.85
N ALA A 45 -3.35 1.40 0.00
CA ALA A 45 -2.19 0.59 -0.34
C ALA A 45 -2.47 -0.39 -1.49
N LYS A 46 -3.66 -1.00 -1.50
CA LYS A 46 -4.07 -1.89 -2.60
C LYS A 46 -4.19 -1.12 -3.91
N ARG A 47 -4.81 0.07 -3.90
CA ARG A 47 -4.96 0.94 -5.08
C ARG A 47 -3.60 1.35 -5.65
N GLN A 48 -2.64 1.73 -4.82
CA GLN A 48 -1.28 2.08 -5.26
C GLN A 48 -0.51 0.88 -5.79
N SER A 49 -0.65 -0.30 -5.17
CA SER A 49 0.11 -1.48 -5.59
C SER A 49 -0.25 -1.98 -6.99
N VAL A 50 -1.48 -1.76 -7.46
CA VAL A 50 -2.01 -2.29 -8.74
C VAL A 50 -1.87 -1.28 -9.89
N ALA A 51 -1.59 0.00 -9.58
CA ALA A 51 -1.31 1.05 -10.57
C ALA A 51 0.14 0.97 -11.07
#